data_AF-A0A2H5XGE8-F1
#
_entry.id   AF-A0A2H5XGE8-F1
#
_cell.length_a   1.000
_cell.length_b   1.000
_cell.length_c   1.000
_cell.angle_alpha   90.00
_cell.angle_beta   90.00
_cell.angle_gamma   90.00
#
_symmetry.space_group_name_H-M   'P 1'
#
loop_
_entity.id
_entity.type
_entity.pdbx_description
1 polymer ?
#
loop_
_entity_poly.entity_id
_entity_poly.type
_entity_poly.pdbx_seq_one_letter_code
_entity_poly.pdbx_strand_id
1 'polypeptide(L)'
;MTDEMLRMTLSPTAQFFAEHDKDFANAFNRFKAVKWRSLLEQFEHRDGHRYELDSFLLRMLGFTDNEIAQLLPKVYQAVAQELRTLKEAMQTHRLEEEETEG
;
A
#
# COMPACT_ATOMS: atom_id res chain seq x y z
N MET A 1 -19.63 8.71 -10.07
CA MET A 1 -19.13 7.33 -10.20
C MET A 1 -19.55 6.57 -8.96
N THR A 2 -20.24 5.43 -9.08
CA THR A 2 -20.71 4.65 -7.91
C THR A 2 -19.60 3.70 -7.42
N ASP A 3 -19.68 3.26 -6.17
CA ASP A 3 -18.73 2.30 -5.55
C ASP A 3 -18.66 0.98 -6.33
N GLU A 4 -19.77 0.58 -6.95
CA GLU A 4 -19.86 -0.58 -7.84
C GLU A 4 -19.08 -0.36 -9.15
N MET A 5 -19.17 0.82 -9.76
CA MET A 5 -18.40 1.15 -10.96
C MET A 5 -16.90 1.20 -10.67
N LEU A 6 -16.50 1.70 -9.50
CA LEU A 6 -15.11 1.65 -9.05
C LEU A 6 -14.62 0.20 -8.91
N ARG A 7 -15.40 -0.66 -8.26
CA ARG A 7 -15.06 -2.09 -8.14
C ARG A 7 -14.96 -2.76 -9.50
N MET A 8 -15.88 -2.54 -10.42
CA MET A 8 -15.79 -3.14 -11.77
C MET A 8 -14.63 -2.60 -12.59
N THR A 9 -14.24 -1.33 -12.40
CA THR A 9 -13.12 -0.71 -13.11
C THR A 9 -11.77 -1.17 -12.57
N LEU A 10 -11.70 -1.45 -11.27
CA LEU A 10 -10.46 -1.85 -10.58
C LEU A 10 -10.37 -3.36 -10.34
N SER A 11 -11.41 -4.14 -10.65
CA SER A 11 -11.38 -5.61 -10.58
C SER A 11 -10.69 -6.15 -11.81
N PRO A 12 -9.50 -6.75 -11.67
CA PRO A 12 -8.81 -7.32 -12.81
C PRO A 12 -9.61 -8.51 -13.33
N THR A 13 -9.77 -8.60 -14.65
CA THR A 13 -10.47 -9.72 -15.28
C THR A 13 -9.61 -10.98 -15.24
N ALA A 14 -10.21 -12.17 -15.38
CA ALA A 14 -9.44 -13.41 -15.51
C ALA A 14 -8.44 -13.36 -16.68
N GLN A 15 -8.80 -12.66 -17.75
CA GLN A 15 -7.93 -12.40 -18.89
C GLN A 15 -6.72 -11.54 -18.50
N PHE A 16 -6.94 -10.46 -17.75
CA PHE A 16 -5.84 -9.61 -17.25
C PHE A 16 -4.84 -10.40 -16.41
N PHE A 17 -5.32 -11.27 -15.51
CA PHE A 17 -4.43 -12.13 -14.72
C PHE A 17 -3.64 -13.10 -15.60
N ALA A 18 -4.26 -13.68 -16.62
CA ALA A 18 -3.57 -14.58 -17.54
C ALA A 18 -2.51 -13.84 -18.40
N GLU A 19 -2.80 -12.62 -18.83
CA GLU A 19 -1.88 -11.79 -19.62
C GLU A 19 -0.67 -11.32 -18.80
N HIS A 20 -0.86 -11.05 -17.51
CA HIS A 20 0.18 -10.54 -16.61
C HIS A 20 0.75 -11.60 -15.64
N ASP A 21 0.38 -12.87 -15.77
CA ASP A 21 0.76 -13.95 -14.85
C ASP A 21 2.28 -14.01 -14.61
N LYS A 22 3.05 -13.93 -15.72
CA LYS A 22 4.52 -13.93 -15.66
C LYS A 22 5.07 -12.70 -14.95
N ASP A 23 4.47 -11.54 -15.17
CA ASP A 23 4.91 -10.29 -14.54
C ASP A 23 4.63 -10.31 -13.03
N PHE A 24 3.46 -10.83 -12.63
CA PHE A 24 3.12 -11.08 -11.23
C PHE A 24 4.09 -12.07 -10.58
N ALA A 25 4.37 -13.21 -11.22
CA ALA A 25 5.30 -14.20 -10.69
C ALA A 25 6.71 -13.62 -10.51
N ASN A 26 7.18 -12.82 -11.48
CA ASN A 26 8.47 -12.14 -11.39
C ASN A 26 8.48 -11.10 -10.27
N ALA A 27 7.46 -10.24 -10.18
CA ALA A 27 7.34 -9.26 -9.11
C ALA A 27 7.30 -9.94 -7.74
N PHE A 28 6.47 -10.96 -7.56
CA PHE A 28 6.39 -11.74 -6.33
C PHE A 28 7.75 -12.33 -5.94
N ASN A 29 8.47 -12.93 -6.89
CA ASN A 29 9.79 -13.51 -6.62
C ASN A 29 10.83 -12.47 -6.19
N ARG A 30 10.74 -11.23 -6.69
CA ARG A 30 11.61 -10.13 -6.29
C ARG A 30 11.27 -9.63 -4.89
N PHE A 31 9.99 -9.37 -4.63
CA PHE A 31 9.53 -8.76 -3.39
C PHE A 31 9.44 -9.72 -2.20
N LYS A 32 9.27 -11.03 -2.44
CA LYS A 32 9.30 -12.04 -1.36
C LYS A 32 10.65 -12.13 -0.66
N ALA A 33 11.74 -11.77 -1.35
CA ALA A 33 13.10 -11.82 -0.81
C ALA A 33 13.45 -10.58 0.02
N VAL A 34 12.62 -9.54 -0.03
CA VAL A 34 12.83 -8.29 0.70
C VAL A 34 12.50 -8.49 2.17
N LYS A 35 13.42 -8.07 3.05
CA LYS A 35 13.13 -7.92 4.49
C LYS A 35 12.42 -6.60 4.71
N TRP A 36 11.11 -6.66 4.86
CA TRP A 36 10.26 -5.49 5.04
C TRP A 36 10.38 -4.91 6.44
N ARG A 37 10.47 -3.58 6.52
CA ARG A 37 10.28 -2.83 7.77
C ARG A 37 8.80 -2.81 8.16
N SER A 38 8.45 -2.20 9.29
CA SER A 38 7.04 -2.01 9.63
C SER A 38 6.33 -1.19 8.54
N LEU A 39 5.03 -1.39 8.39
CA LEU A 39 4.25 -0.74 7.34
C LEU A 39 4.31 0.80 7.46
N LEU A 40 4.24 1.32 8.69
CA LEU A 40 4.38 2.75 8.97
C LEU A 40 5.75 3.27 8.47
N GLU A 41 6.84 2.58 8.82
CA GLU A 41 8.19 2.99 8.39
C GLU A 41 8.36 2.96 6.87
N GLN A 42 7.75 1.97 6.19
CA GLN A 42 7.78 1.89 4.72
C GLN A 42 7.18 3.15 4.08
N PHE A 43 6.06 3.63 4.60
CA PHE A 43 5.38 4.81 4.06
C PHE A 43 6.06 6.13 4.47
N GLU A 44 6.47 6.27 5.73
CA GLU A 44 7.15 7.46 6.24
C GLU A 44 8.45 7.74 5.48
N HIS A 45 9.23 6.69 5.23
CA HIS A 45 10.54 6.79 4.58
C HIS A 45 10.49 6.58 3.07
N ARG A 46 9.29 6.40 2.50
CA ARG A 46 9.09 6.13 1.07
C ARG A 46 10.02 5.00 0.59
N ASP A 47 9.94 3.86 1.26
CA ASP A 47 10.81 2.71 1.01
C ASP A 47 10.87 2.37 -0.48
N GLY A 48 12.07 2.18 -1.01
CA GLY A 48 12.28 2.02 -2.45
C GLY A 48 11.64 0.75 -3.00
N HIS A 49 11.67 -0.36 -2.25
CA HIS A 49 11.02 -1.60 -2.68
C HIS A 49 9.50 -1.45 -2.65
N ARG A 50 8.97 -0.73 -1.65
CA ARG A 50 7.54 -0.42 -1.58
C ARG A 50 7.10 0.47 -2.74
N TYR A 51 7.87 1.52 -3.01
CA TYR A 51 7.63 2.43 -4.14
C TYR A 51 7.62 1.66 -5.46
N GLU A 52 8.57 0.75 -5.65
CA GLU A 52 8.65 -0.05 -6.86
C GLU A 52 7.46 -1.01 -7.01
N LEU A 53 7.08 -1.70 -5.92
CA LEU A 53 5.93 -2.59 -5.91
C LEU A 53 4.64 -1.85 -6.25
N ASP A 54 4.39 -0.73 -5.58
CA ASP A 54 3.17 0.05 -5.80
C ASP A 54 3.16 0.69 -7.20
N SER A 55 4.32 1.15 -7.69
CA SER A 55 4.46 1.65 -9.07
C SER A 55 4.19 0.56 -10.11
N PHE A 56 4.65 -0.67 -9.86
CA PHE A 56 4.36 -1.82 -10.72
C PHE A 56 2.86 -2.08 -10.80
N LEU A 57 2.17 -2.12 -9.66
CA LEU A 57 0.72 -2.30 -9.61
C LEU A 57 -0.03 -1.18 -10.34
N LEU A 58 0.34 0.08 -10.10
CA LEU A 58 -0.29 1.24 -10.76
C LEU A 58 -0.07 1.25 -12.27
N ARG A 59 1.12 0.88 -12.75
CA ARG A 59 1.38 0.76 -14.20
C ARG A 59 0.48 -0.27 -14.86
N MET A 60 0.28 -1.43 -14.21
CA MET A 60 -0.63 -2.44 -14.74
C MET A 60 -2.08 -1.95 -14.78
N LEU A 61 -2.47 -1.04 -13.88
CA LEU A 61 -3.78 -0.37 -13.91
C LEU A 61 -3.85 0.78 -14.93
N GLY A 62 -2.80 0.99 -15.74
CA GLY A 62 -2.77 1.98 -16.81
C GLY A 62 -2.26 3.36 -16.41
N PHE A 63 -1.76 3.55 -15.19
CA PHE A 63 -1.15 4.82 -14.78
C PHE A 63 0.22 5.01 -15.45
N THR A 64 0.47 6.23 -15.90
CA THR A 64 1.77 6.64 -16.43
C THR A 64 2.78 6.89 -15.31
N ASP A 65 4.08 6.78 -15.62
CA ASP A 65 5.13 7.05 -14.63
C ASP A 65 5.04 8.47 -14.04
N ASN A 66 4.61 9.46 -14.82
CA ASN A 66 4.41 10.83 -14.33
C ASN A 66 3.24 10.93 -13.34
N GLU A 67 2.11 10.26 -13.60
CA GLU A 67 0.99 10.22 -12.66
C GLU A 67 1.39 9.52 -11.37
N ILE A 68 2.12 8.40 -11.47
CA ILE A 68 2.64 7.65 -10.32
C ILE A 68 3.59 8.51 -9.47
N ALA A 69 4.53 9.21 -10.12
CA ALA A 69 5.47 10.10 -9.45
C ALA A 69 4.79 11.24 -8.68
N GLN A 70 3.63 11.71 -9.16
CA GLN A 70 2.84 12.75 -8.49
C GLN A 70 1.89 12.20 -7.41
N LEU A 71 1.38 10.98 -7.61
CA LEU A 71 0.38 10.35 -6.76
C LEU A 71 1.00 9.70 -5.52
N LEU A 72 1.99 8.82 -5.70
CA LEU A 72 2.52 7.99 -4.61
C LEU A 72 3.05 8.79 -3.42
N PRO A 73 3.80 9.90 -3.58
CA PRO A 73 4.25 10.69 -2.43
C PRO A 73 3.11 11.22 -1.57
N LYS A 74 1.99 11.61 -2.19
CA LYS A 74 0.80 12.14 -1.50
C LYS A 74 0.07 11.02 -0.76
N VAL A 75 -0.10 9.87 -1.42
CA VAL A 75 -0.73 8.69 -0.82
C VAL A 75 0.09 8.20 0.37
N TYR A 76 1.41 8.09 0.24
CA TYR A 76 2.28 7.64 1.33
C TYR A 76 2.24 8.58 2.52
N GLN A 77 2.25 9.89 2.29
CA GLN A 77 2.11 10.87 3.37
C GLN A 77 0.77 10.73 4.10
N ALA A 78 -0.33 10.62 3.37
CA ALA A 78 -1.65 10.47 3.96
C ALA A 78 -1.76 9.17 4.77
N VAL A 79 -1.35 8.03 4.18
CA VAL A 79 -1.41 6.72 4.84
C VAL A 79 -0.50 6.67 6.07
N ALA A 80 0.72 7.22 6.00
CA ALA A 80 1.60 7.30 7.16
C ALA A 80 0.99 8.11 8.31
N GLN A 81 0.31 9.22 7.99
CA GLN A 81 -0.36 10.03 9.00
C GLN A 81 -1.49 9.26 9.69
N GLU A 82 -2.37 8.62 8.92
CA GLU A 82 -3.47 7.82 9.47
C GLU A 82 -2.96 6.65 10.33
N LEU A 83 -1.93 5.93 9.86
CA LEU A 83 -1.32 4.84 10.61
C LEU A 83 -0.67 5.32 11.91
N ARG A 84 -0.07 6.51 11.93
CA ARG A 84 0.50 7.10 13.14
C ARG A 84 -0.59 7.45 14.15
N THR A 85 -1.65 8.13 13.70
CA THR A 85 -2.79 8.48 14.56
C THR A 85 -3.46 7.23 15.14
N LEU A 86 -3.63 6.17 14.34
CA LEU A 86 -4.16 4.90 14.84
C LEU A 86 -3.24 4.27 15.90
N LYS A 87 -1.92 4.26 15.65
CA LYS A 87 -0.93 3.73 16.60
C LYS A 87 -0.97 4.49 17.93
N GLU A 88 -1.06 5.81 17.88
CA GLU A 88 -1.16 6.67 19.07
C GLU A 88 -2.46 6.38 19.84
N ALA A 89 -3.60 6.32 19.17
CA ALA A 89 -4.88 6.00 19.80
C ALA A 89 -4.88 4.64 20.51
N MET A 90 -4.28 3.62 19.88
CA MET A 90 -4.13 2.29 20.49
C MET A 90 -3.20 2.31 21.72
N GLN A 91 -2.16 3.14 21.72
CA GLN A 91 -1.25 3.28 22.86
C GLN A 91 -1.92 4.00 24.03
N THR A 92 -2.67 5.07 23.75
CA THR A 92 -3.42 5.81 24.78
C THR A 92 -4.44 4.91 25.48
N HIS A 93 -5.26 4.17 24.73
CA HIS A 93 -6.25 3.26 25.32
C HIS A 93 -5.62 2.16 26.17
N ARG A 94 -4.48 1.61 25.75
CA ARG A 94 -3.77 0.59 26.54
C ARG A 94 -3.28 1.13 27.88
N LEU A 95 -2.81 2.37 27.93
CA LEU A 95 -2.36 3.00 29.18
C LEU A 95 -3.52 3.27 30.14
N GLU A 96 -4.71 3.63 29.63
CA GLU A 96 -5.93 3.81 30.43
C GLU A 96 -6.42 2.50 31.06
N GLU A 97 -6.28 1.36 30.36
CA GLU A 97 -6.58 0.02 30.90
C GLU A 97 -5.59 -0.41 31.99
N GLU A 98 -4.30 -0.14 31.81
CA GLU A 98 -3.26 -0.48 32.79
C GLU A 98 -3.35 0.39 34.08
N GLU A 99 -3.84 1.63 34.00
CA GLU A 99 -4.07 2.51 35.16
C GLU A 99 -5.37 2.22 35.93
N THR A 100 -6.35 1.57 35.31
CA THR A 100 -7.62 1.20 35.98
C THR A 100 -7.60 -0.15 36.69
N GLU A 101 -6.62 -1.00 36.38
CA GLU A 101 -6.41 -2.32 37.01
C GLU A 101 -5.33 -2.32 38.12
N GLY A 102 -4.66 -1.19 38.39
CA GLY A 102 -3.62 -1.02 39.42
C GLY A 102 -4.08 -0.35 40.71
#